data_AF-A0A4R5DY27-F1
#
_entry.id   AF-A0A4R5DY27-F1
#
_cell.length_a   1.000
_cell.length_b   1.000
_cell.length_c   1.000
_cell.angle_alpha   90.00
_cell.angle_beta   90.00
_cell.angle_gamma   90.00
#
_symmetry.space_group_name_H-M   'P 1'
#
loop_
_entity.id
_entity.type
_entity.pdbx_description
1 polymer ?
#
loop_
_entity_poly.entity_id
_entity_poly.type
_entity_poly.pdbx_seq_one_letter_code
_entity_poly.pdbx_strand_id
1 'polypeptide(L)'
;MRGAGDQRRRGRGAQAAAGAVEAREAAAAAFYDMDQAQKFIDGRVTVFEDLDAKAAEPVRREFTGLAAAADAAAHAYISVLDAHDVDDQDRSPAEYDAARRAFVATTERLQEISRNLNGFAERLSSRMARLEAALDQLPPRLTAARDAVAAADAAVAAARDAGMDAADPEAELARAKQLLAQLGSQGLGGFGLDGAMRKADEVREIAERAREAAAELPQMAQKVRNSLASVRTRVDVVANRVGPVREAMRVLLRGYSQSCWQDLRGAPESIEAGANRARERLNEASAHVSRAEWKQAQQALTAARTELNAADRRAGHVTGRVDELKAVAADPQAPVERVRFAVRDAQRLAMAQPGGAAPHHARVLDSLVERLENAPERLTGTHPDYWSYLQELDSIRTAAGDVVTRIRSERAG
;
A
#
# COMPACT_ATOMS: atom_id res chain seq x y z
N MET A 1 93.83 45.60 -7.38
CA MET A 1 92.64 45.86 -6.54
C MET A 1 91.40 45.47 -7.34
N ARG A 2 90.76 44.33 -7.00
CA ARG A 2 89.46 43.94 -7.53
C ARG A 2 88.39 44.77 -6.80
N GLY A 3 87.60 45.55 -7.53
CA GLY A 3 86.66 46.51 -6.96
C GLY A 3 85.44 45.84 -6.33
N ALA A 4 84.92 46.42 -5.24
CA ALA A 4 83.76 45.96 -4.48
C ALA A 4 82.47 45.72 -5.32
N GLY A 5 82.39 46.26 -6.54
CA GLY A 5 81.31 45.99 -7.50
C GLY A 5 81.32 44.59 -8.11
N ASP A 6 82.49 43.98 -8.33
CA ASP A 6 82.62 42.64 -8.94
C ASP A 6 82.29 41.52 -7.92
N GLN A 7 82.64 41.73 -6.63
CA GLN A 7 82.22 40.84 -5.55
C GLN A 7 80.71 40.91 -5.27
N ARG A 8 80.10 42.10 -5.34
CA ARG A 8 78.63 42.24 -5.22
C ARG A 8 77.87 41.62 -6.40
N ARG A 9 78.41 41.69 -7.62
CA ARG A 9 77.82 41.06 -8.83
C ARG A 9 77.90 39.53 -8.78
N ARG A 10 79.02 38.96 -8.33
CA ARG A 10 79.17 37.51 -8.12
C ARG A 10 78.28 36.98 -7.00
N GLY A 11 78.15 37.72 -5.89
CA GLY A 11 77.24 37.36 -4.79
C GLY A 11 75.76 37.37 -5.21
N ARG A 12 75.36 38.34 -6.05
CA ARG A 12 73.98 38.41 -6.60
C ARG A 12 73.71 37.26 -7.59
N GLY A 13 74.67 36.88 -8.43
CA GLY A 13 74.53 35.74 -9.34
C GLY A 13 74.40 34.40 -8.61
N ALA A 14 75.23 34.17 -7.59
CA ALA A 14 75.15 32.96 -6.76
C ALA A 14 73.82 32.86 -5.99
N GLN A 15 73.30 33.99 -5.49
CA GLN A 15 72.01 34.05 -4.80
C GLN A 15 70.82 33.80 -5.76
N ALA A 16 70.88 34.33 -6.99
CA ALA A 16 69.87 34.09 -8.01
C ALA A 16 69.85 32.61 -8.47
N ALA A 17 71.03 32.00 -8.66
CA ALA A 17 71.16 30.58 -8.98
C ALA A 17 70.58 29.68 -7.88
N ALA A 18 70.96 29.93 -6.61
CA ALA A 18 70.43 29.19 -5.47
C ALA A 18 68.89 29.30 -5.36
N GLY A 19 68.33 30.50 -5.55
CA GLY A 19 66.88 30.69 -5.52
C GLY A 19 66.13 30.03 -6.69
N ALA A 20 66.77 29.88 -7.86
CA ALA A 20 66.19 29.16 -8.98
C ALA A 20 66.19 27.64 -8.75
N VAL A 21 67.25 27.09 -8.15
CA VAL A 21 67.34 25.67 -7.76
C VAL A 21 66.29 25.34 -6.69
N GLU A 22 66.17 26.17 -5.65
CA GLU A 22 65.14 26.00 -4.61
C GLU A 22 63.72 26.01 -5.20
N ALA A 23 63.44 26.93 -6.13
CA ALA A 23 62.16 26.97 -6.82
C ALA A 23 61.91 25.72 -7.70
N ARG A 24 62.94 25.18 -8.37
CA ARG A 24 62.84 23.91 -9.12
C ARG A 24 62.51 22.74 -8.20
N GLU A 25 63.19 22.62 -7.06
CA GLU A 25 62.94 21.57 -6.07
C GLU A 25 61.51 21.65 -5.50
N ALA A 26 61.05 22.86 -5.18
CA ALA A 26 59.67 23.08 -4.74
C ALA A 26 58.64 22.69 -5.82
N ALA A 27 58.91 23.02 -7.09
CA ALA A 27 58.08 22.61 -8.22
C ALA A 27 58.06 21.08 -8.41
N ALA A 28 59.22 20.43 -8.26
CA ALA A 28 59.33 18.97 -8.36
C ALA A 28 58.54 18.26 -7.25
N ALA A 29 58.62 18.75 -6.01
CA ALA A 29 57.83 18.24 -4.90
C ALA A 29 56.32 18.42 -5.15
N ALA A 30 55.89 19.62 -5.57
CA ALA A 30 54.49 19.88 -5.90
C ALA A 30 53.95 19.02 -7.06
N PHE A 31 54.80 18.73 -8.06
CA PHE A 31 54.48 17.83 -9.17
C PHE A 31 54.25 16.40 -8.67
N TYR A 32 55.18 15.90 -7.85
CA TYR A 32 55.07 14.56 -7.28
C TYR A 32 53.81 14.41 -6.43
N ASP A 33 53.51 15.37 -5.55
CA ASP A 33 52.32 15.35 -4.71
C ASP A 33 51.02 15.34 -5.52
N MET A 34 50.96 16.12 -6.60
CA MET A 34 49.81 16.15 -7.51
C MET A 34 49.63 14.81 -8.25
N ASP A 35 50.71 14.24 -8.81
CA ASP A 35 50.67 12.96 -9.53
C ASP A 35 50.24 11.80 -8.61
N GLN A 36 50.74 11.75 -7.37
CA GLN A 36 50.31 10.78 -6.38
C GLN A 36 48.82 10.93 -6.04
N ALA A 37 48.34 12.16 -5.85
CA ALA A 37 46.93 12.42 -5.59
C ALA A 37 46.05 11.98 -6.76
N GLN A 38 46.46 12.26 -8.00
CA GLN A 38 45.73 11.86 -9.21
C GLN A 38 45.61 10.32 -9.32
N LYS A 39 46.72 9.58 -9.15
CA LYS A 39 46.73 8.10 -9.20
C LYS A 39 45.90 7.48 -8.09
N PHE A 40 45.99 8.00 -6.87
CA PHE A 40 45.20 7.54 -5.73
C PHE A 40 43.70 7.67 -6.01
N ILE A 41 43.29 8.81 -6.56
CA ILE A 41 41.88 9.07 -6.87
C ILE A 41 41.39 8.17 -8.01
N ASP A 42 42.18 8.01 -9.08
CA ASP A 42 41.82 7.16 -10.22
C ASP A 42 41.50 5.71 -9.79
N GLY A 43 42.35 5.15 -8.93
CA GLY A 43 42.11 3.82 -8.34
C GLY A 43 40.81 3.75 -7.54
N ARG A 44 40.48 4.78 -6.76
CA ARG A 44 39.23 4.80 -5.97
C ARG A 44 37.98 5.01 -6.82
N VAL A 45 38.07 5.81 -7.88
CA VAL A 45 36.98 5.98 -8.84
C VAL A 45 36.70 4.66 -9.57
N THR A 46 37.75 3.95 -9.98
CA THR A 46 37.63 2.62 -10.61
C THR A 46 36.92 1.63 -9.68
N VAL A 47 37.33 1.55 -8.41
CA VAL A 47 36.67 0.67 -7.42
C VAL A 47 35.20 1.06 -7.22
N PHE A 48 34.87 2.36 -7.23
CA PHE A 48 33.49 2.80 -7.12
C PHE A 48 32.67 2.38 -8.36
N GLU A 49 33.23 2.51 -9.56
CA GLU A 49 32.58 2.08 -10.81
C GLU A 49 32.30 0.58 -10.84
N ASP A 50 33.23 -0.24 -10.36
CA ASP A 50 33.06 -1.70 -10.28
C ASP A 50 31.91 -2.11 -9.35
N LEU A 51 31.65 -1.31 -8.31
CA LEU A 51 30.62 -1.58 -7.31
C LEU A 51 29.26 -0.99 -7.70
N ASP A 52 29.24 0.21 -8.28
CA ASP A 52 28.03 0.85 -8.78
C ASP A 52 28.33 1.84 -9.91
N ALA A 53 28.38 1.32 -11.14
CA ALA A 53 28.67 2.09 -12.34
C ALA A 53 27.74 3.31 -12.53
N LYS A 54 26.44 3.19 -12.16
CA LYS A 54 25.48 4.28 -12.31
C LYS A 54 25.71 5.38 -11.28
N ALA A 55 25.98 5.01 -10.03
CA ALA A 55 26.28 5.97 -8.98
C ALA A 55 27.66 6.64 -9.17
N ALA A 56 28.59 5.94 -9.82
CA ALA A 56 29.93 6.42 -10.11
C ALA A 56 29.99 7.37 -11.32
N GLU A 57 29.06 7.32 -12.26
CA GLU A 57 29.08 8.14 -13.49
C GLU A 57 29.30 9.65 -13.24
N PRO A 58 28.62 10.33 -12.30
CA PRO A 58 28.88 11.73 -12.01
C PRO A 58 30.29 11.97 -11.41
N VAL A 59 30.77 11.02 -10.59
CA VAL A 59 32.10 11.07 -9.95
C VAL A 59 33.19 10.92 -10.99
N ARG A 60 33.02 9.96 -11.91
CA ARG A 60 33.90 9.74 -13.06
C ARG A 60 34.01 10.99 -13.91
N ARG A 61 32.89 11.64 -14.22
CA ARG A 61 32.85 12.86 -15.04
C ARG A 61 33.59 14.02 -14.37
N GLU A 62 33.39 14.23 -13.07
CA GLU A 62 34.12 15.26 -12.31
C GLU A 62 35.62 14.97 -12.27
N PHE A 63 36.01 13.72 -11.99
CA PHE A 63 37.41 13.31 -11.95
C PHE A 63 38.10 13.46 -13.31
N THR A 64 37.43 13.15 -14.43
CA THR A 64 38.00 13.35 -15.77
C THR A 64 38.40 14.80 -16.02
N GLY A 65 37.62 15.78 -15.54
CA GLY A 65 37.98 17.19 -15.65
C GLY A 65 39.21 17.56 -14.80
N LEU A 66 39.30 17.02 -13.58
CA LEU A 66 40.43 17.24 -12.69
C LEU A 66 41.72 16.57 -13.19
N ALA A 67 41.61 15.34 -13.71
CA ALA A 67 42.72 14.60 -14.31
C ALA A 67 43.27 15.34 -15.54
N ALA A 68 42.41 15.84 -16.43
CA ALA A 68 42.85 16.63 -17.58
C ALA A 68 43.56 17.94 -17.16
N ALA A 69 43.11 18.59 -16.08
CA ALA A 69 43.78 19.76 -15.54
C ALA A 69 45.16 19.42 -14.93
N ALA A 70 45.24 18.31 -14.20
CA ALA A 70 46.49 17.80 -13.63
C ALA A 70 47.50 17.42 -14.72
N ASP A 71 47.06 16.71 -15.76
CA ASP A 71 47.87 16.38 -16.93
C ASP A 71 48.39 17.66 -17.59
N ALA A 72 47.55 18.69 -17.77
CA ALA A 72 47.98 19.96 -18.35
C ALA A 72 49.04 20.67 -17.49
N ALA A 73 48.93 20.63 -16.16
CA ALA A 73 49.92 21.22 -15.27
C ALA A 73 51.22 20.41 -15.20
N ALA A 74 51.14 19.08 -15.29
CA ALA A 74 52.28 18.19 -15.45
C ALA A 74 53.07 18.54 -16.72
N HIS A 75 52.40 18.70 -17.86
CA HIS A 75 53.03 19.12 -19.11
C HIS A 75 53.67 20.52 -19.02
N ALA A 76 53.00 21.47 -18.34
CA ALA A 76 53.55 22.81 -18.12
C ALA A 76 54.82 22.78 -17.26
N TYR A 77 54.86 21.94 -16.23
CA TYR A 77 56.07 21.72 -15.42
C TYR A 77 57.23 21.15 -16.22
N ILE A 78 56.98 20.09 -17.00
CA ILE A 78 58.02 19.50 -17.87
C ILE A 78 58.53 20.54 -18.87
N SER A 79 57.63 21.35 -19.45
CA SER A 79 58.01 22.42 -20.39
C SER A 79 58.88 23.50 -19.73
N VAL A 80 58.61 23.87 -18.47
CA VAL A 80 59.43 24.82 -17.71
C VAL A 80 60.78 24.21 -17.35
N LEU A 81 60.81 22.91 -17.00
CA LEU A 81 62.05 22.17 -16.71
C LEU A 81 62.95 22.12 -17.96
N ASP A 82 62.38 21.82 -19.13
CA ASP A 82 63.10 21.74 -20.40
C ASP A 82 63.58 23.13 -20.88
N ALA A 83 62.79 24.19 -20.67
CA ALA A 83 63.14 25.55 -21.07
C ALA A 83 64.20 26.18 -20.16
N HIS A 84 64.32 25.73 -18.90
CA HIS A 84 65.18 26.33 -17.89
C HIS A 84 66.12 25.31 -17.24
N ASP A 85 67.21 24.96 -17.92
CA ASP A 85 68.35 24.26 -17.32
C ASP A 85 69.10 25.12 -16.28
N VAL A 86 68.74 24.97 -15.00
CA VAL A 86 69.36 25.72 -13.89
C VAL A 86 70.74 25.21 -13.51
N ASP A 87 71.19 24.07 -14.06
CA ASP A 87 72.50 23.47 -13.77
C ASP A 87 73.60 24.01 -14.71
N ASP A 88 73.22 24.75 -15.77
CA ASP A 88 74.13 25.49 -16.65
C ASP A 88 74.82 26.65 -15.92
N GLN A 89 76.16 26.64 -15.92
CA GLN A 89 77.01 27.58 -15.19
C GLN A 89 77.28 28.91 -15.92
N ASP A 90 76.92 29.01 -17.21
CA ASP A 90 77.16 30.21 -18.03
C ASP A 90 75.97 31.19 -18.07
N ARG A 91 74.95 30.97 -17.24
CA ARG A 91 73.73 31.80 -17.18
C ARG A 91 73.92 33.14 -16.48
N SER A 92 73.21 34.14 -16.98
CA SER A 92 73.12 35.46 -16.38
C SER A 92 72.16 35.49 -15.18
N PRO A 93 72.34 36.42 -14.23
CA PRO A 93 71.40 36.60 -13.11
C PRO A 93 69.94 36.83 -13.56
N ALA A 94 69.72 37.47 -14.72
CA ALA A 94 68.38 37.72 -15.25
C ALA A 94 67.70 36.43 -15.75
N GLU A 95 68.47 35.48 -16.28
CA GLU A 95 67.97 34.17 -16.71
C GLU A 95 67.61 33.28 -15.51
N TYR A 96 68.42 33.32 -14.44
CA TYR A 96 68.06 32.66 -13.17
C TYR A 96 66.80 33.26 -12.55
N ASP A 97 66.64 34.59 -12.56
CA ASP A 97 65.42 35.25 -12.07
C ASP A 97 64.18 34.94 -12.93
N ALA A 98 64.35 34.71 -14.24
CA ALA A 98 63.28 34.26 -15.12
C ALA A 98 62.88 32.81 -14.82
N ALA A 99 63.87 31.91 -14.70
CA ALA A 99 63.65 30.51 -14.31
C ALA A 99 62.96 30.40 -12.95
N ARG A 100 63.42 31.15 -11.94
CA ARG A 100 62.81 31.19 -10.62
C ARG A 100 61.33 31.58 -10.68
N ARG A 101 61.00 32.63 -11.44
CA ARG A 101 59.60 33.08 -11.59
C ARG A 101 58.73 32.04 -12.30
N ALA A 102 59.27 31.37 -13.33
CA ALA A 102 58.56 30.30 -14.03
C ALA A 102 58.28 29.11 -13.10
N PHE A 103 59.29 28.64 -12.35
CA PHE A 103 59.11 27.54 -11.39
C PHE A 103 58.14 27.90 -10.26
N VAL A 104 58.19 29.13 -9.73
CA VAL A 104 57.22 29.59 -8.70
C VAL A 104 55.79 29.58 -9.27
N ALA A 105 55.56 30.15 -10.45
CA ALA A 105 54.24 30.17 -11.07
C ALA A 105 53.70 28.75 -11.34
N THR A 106 54.55 27.84 -11.80
CA THR A 106 54.15 26.44 -11.99
C THR A 106 53.90 25.73 -10.67
N THR A 107 54.69 25.99 -9.63
CA THR A 107 54.47 25.45 -8.27
C THR A 107 53.10 25.86 -7.74
N GLU A 108 52.74 27.15 -7.84
CA GLU A 108 51.44 27.66 -7.40
C GLU A 108 50.29 26.94 -8.14
N ARG A 109 50.44 26.71 -9.44
CA ARG A 109 49.45 26.00 -10.26
C ARG A 109 49.31 24.52 -9.87
N LEU A 110 50.43 23.82 -9.67
CA LEU A 110 50.44 22.42 -9.22
C LEU A 110 49.79 22.28 -7.84
N GLN A 111 50.10 23.19 -6.92
CA GLN A 111 49.50 23.23 -5.58
C GLN A 111 48.00 23.54 -5.61
N GLU A 112 47.54 24.43 -6.50
CA GLU A 112 46.11 24.68 -6.71
C GLU A 112 45.37 23.41 -7.16
N ILE A 113 45.91 22.70 -8.14
CA ILE A 113 45.30 21.46 -8.65
C ILE A 113 45.35 20.35 -7.60
N SER A 114 46.47 20.21 -6.89
CA SER A 114 46.57 19.26 -5.77
C SER A 114 45.51 19.52 -4.70
N ARG A 115 45.25 20.79 -4.33
CA ARG A 115 44.14 21.14 -3.42
C ARG A 115 42.77 20.73 -3.97
N ASN A 116 42.52 20.94 -5.26
CA ASN A 116 41.27 20.53 -5.90
C ASN A 116 41.09 19.00 -5.92
N LEU A 117 42.17 18.26 -6.22
CA LEU A 117 42.20 16.79 -6.17
C LEU A 117 41.94 16.28 -4.74
N ASN A 118 42.62 16.84 -3.73
CA ASN A 118 42.42 16.45 -2.34
C ASN A 118 40.98 16.74 -1.86
N GLY A 119 40.42 17.91 -2.21
CA GLY A 119 39.03 18.21 -1.91
C GLY A 119 38.05 17.23 -2.57
N PHE A 120 38.35 16.77 -3.78
CA PHE A 120 37.59 15.69 -4.43
C PHE A 120 37.74 14.35 -3.70
N ALA A 121 38.97 13.98 -3.30
CA ALA A 121 39.26 12.75 -2.56
C ALA A 121 38.50 12.68 -1.23
N GLU A 122 38.37 13.79 -0.51
CA GLU A 122 37.57 13.88 0.73
C GLU A 122 36.09 13.60 0.47
N ARG A 123 35.51 14.23 -0.57
CA ARG A 123 34.12 13.98 -0.98
C ARG A 123 33.91 12.54 -1.42
N LEU A 124 34.82 11.97 -2.19
CA LEU A 124 34.79 10.58 -2.63
C LEU A 124 34.89 9.62 -1.44
N SER A 125 35.74 9.90 -0.46
CA SER A 125 35.89 9.08 0.75
C SER A 125 34.58 8.94 1.51
N SER A 126 33.81 10.04 1.66
CA SER A 126 32.50 9.99 2.30
C SER A 126 31.47 9.12 1.56
N ARG A 127 31.56 9.06 0.22
CA ARG A 127 30.69 8.21 -0.60
C ARG A 127 31.10 6.74 -0.50
N MET A 128 32.40 6.47 -0.56
CA MET A 128 32.97 5.13 -0.38
C MET A 128 32.58 4.53 0.98
N ALA A 129 32.66 5.31 2.07
CA ALA A 129 32.26 4.84 3.40
C ALA A 129 30.78 4.42 3.47
N ARG A 130 29.88 5.13 2.76
CA ARG A 130 28.46 4.72 2.67
C ARG A 130 28.29 3.45 1.86
N LEU A 131 29.07 3.30 0.79
CA LEU A 131 29.03 2.12 -0.06
C LEU A 131 29.55 0.89 0.68
N GLU A 132 30.62 1.01 1.45
CA GLU A 132 31.13 -0.04 2.35
C GLU A 132 30.07 -0.45 3.37
N ALA A 133 29.44 0.52 4.04
CA ALA A 133 28.35 0.24 4.98
C ALA A 133 27.16 -0.48 4.30
N ALA A 134 26.85 -0.14 3.05
CA ALA A 134 25.80 -0.81 2.28
C ALA A 134 26.22 -2.23 1.84
N LEU A 135 27.51 -2.46 1.54
CA LEU A 135 28.02 -3.80 1.22
C LEU A 135 27.91 -4.74 2.42
N ASP A 136 28.12 -4.23 3.64
CA ASP A 136 27.93 -5.03 4.86
C ASP A 136 26.46 -5.45 5.06
N GLN A 137 25.50 -4.66 4.55
CA GLN A 137 24.07 -4.95 4.68
C GLN A 137 23.53 -5.88 3.60
N LEU A 138 24.22 -6.03 2.46
CA LEU A 138 23.72 -6.83 1.34
C LEU A 138 23.67 -8.34 1.66
N PRO A 139 24.71 -8.99 2.20
CA PRO A 139 24.69 -10.41 2.53
C PRO A 139 23.52 -10.85 3.42
N PRO A 140 23.23 -10.21 4.57
CA PRO A 140 22.11 -10.63 5.42
C PRO A 140 20.75 -10.48 4.71
N ARG A 141 20.56 -9.45 3.87
CA ARG A 141 19.33 -9.30 3.07
C ARG A 141 19.18 -10.39 2.03
N LEU A 142 20.26 -10.74 1.33
CA LEU A 142 20.24 -11.85 0.37
C LEU A 142 19.97 -13.20 1.04
N THR A 143 20.51 -13.43 2.24
CA THR A 143 20.20 -14.63 3.04
C THR A 143 18.72 -14.66 3.42
N ALA A 144 18.18 -13.56 3.98
CA ALA A 144 16.77 -13.48 4.34
C ALA A 144 15.84 -13.69 3.12
N ALA A 145 16.21 -13.17 1.95
CA ALA A 145 15.48 -13.40 0.71
C ALA A 145 15.50 -14.88 0.29
N ARG A 146 16.66 -15.56 0.35
CA ARG A 146 16.80 -16.99 0.05
C ARG A 146 15.98 -17.85 1.01
N ASP A 147 16.04 -17.56 2.31
CA ASP A 147 15.30 -18.28 3.34
C ASP A 147 13.79 -18.14 3.14
N ALA A 148 13.31 -16.93 2.82
CA ALA A 148 11.90 -16.70 2.51
C ALA A 148 11.45 -17.47 1.26
N VAL A 149 12.27 -17.49 0.19
CA VAL A 149 11.98 -18.31 -1.01
C VAL A 149 11.92 -19.80 -0.67
N ALA A 150 12.85 -20.31 0.15
CA ALA A 150 12.85 -21.71 0.56
C ALA A 150 11.62 -22.07 1.42
N ALA A 151 11.24 -21.21 2.35
CA ALA A 151 10.04 -21.39 3.17
C ALA A 151 8.76 -21.37 2.34
N ALA A 152 8.67 -20.46 1.36
CA ALA A 152 7.56 -20.39 0.41
C ALA A 152 7.48 -21.65 -0.47
N ASP A 153 8.61 -22.16 -0.95
CA ASP A 153 8.68 -23.40 -1.72
C ASP A 153 8.17 -24.61 -0.91
N ALA A 154 8.60 -24.74 0.34
CA ALA A 154 8.12 -25.79 1.25
C ALA A 154 6.60 -25.68 1.51
N ALA A 155 6.08 -24.47 1.71
CA ALA A 155 4.65 -24.25 1.93
C ALA A 155 3.81 -24.57 0.69
N VAL A 156 4.27 -24.18 -0.50
CA VAL A 156 3.63 -24.50 -1.78
C VAL A 156 3.65 -26.01 -2.03
N ALA A 157 4.78 -26.68 -1.78
CA ALA A 157 4.88 -28.13 -1.89
C ALA A 157 3.91 -28.84 -0.94
N ALA A 158 3.86 -28.42 0.32
CA ALA A 158 2.92 -28.98 1.30
C ALA A 158 1.45 -28.77 0.89
N ALA A 159 1.11 -27.61 0.30
CA ALA A 159 -0.23 -27.36 -0.22
C ALA A 159 -0.57 -28.30 -1.39
N ARG A 160 0.35 -28.52 -2.34
CA ARG A 160 0.19 -29.47 -3.44
C ARG A 160 0.04 -30.91 -2.94
N ASP A 161 0.86 -31.33 -1.98
CA ASP A 161 0.80 -32.68 -1.39
C ASP A 161 -0.52 -32.90 -0.65
N ALA A 162 -1.10 -31.84 -0.08
CA ALA A 162 -2.43 -31.85 0.49
C ALA A 162 -3.55 -31.83 -0.58
N GLY A 163 -3.22 -31.82 -1.87
CA GLY A 163 -4.16 -31.77 -2.99
C GLY A 163 -4.84 -30.42 -3.17
N MET A 164 -4.21 -29.32 -2.73
CA MET A 164 -4.74 -27.96 -2.92
C MET A 164 -4.34 -27.42 -4.29
N ASP A 165 -5.21 -26.63 -4.92
CA ASP A 165 -4.83 -25.76 -6.03
C ASP A 165 -3.94 -24.61 -5.51
N ALA A 166 -2.65 -24.69 -5.83
CA ALA A 166 -1.63 -23.74 -5.42
C ALA A 166 -1.13 -22.87 -6.58
N ALA A 167 -1.86 -22.76 -7.70
CA ALA A 167 -1.43 -22.01 -8.88
C ALA A 167 -1.07 -20.54 -8.58
N ASP A 168 -1.85 -19.86 -7.74
CA ASP A 168 -1.60 -18.46 -7.35
C ASP A 168 -0.30 -18.29 -6.53
N PRO A 169 -0.10 -18.97 -5.38
CA PRO A 169 1.16 -18.86 -4.63
C PRO A 169 2.36 -19.39 -5.42
N GLU A 170 2.18 -20.35 -6.33
CA GLU A 170 3.21 -20.79 -7.25
C GLU A 170 3.68 -19.70 -8.21
N ALA A 171 2.75 -18.93 -8.78
CA ALA A 171 3.07 -17.83 -9.68
C ALA A 171 3.85 -16.72 -8.95
N GLU A 172 3.45 -16.36 -7.74
CA GLU A 172 4.18 -15.40 -6.89
C GLU A 172 5.57 -15.94 -6.51
N LEU A 173 5.68 -17.21 -6.12
CA LEU A 173 6.96 -17.85 -5.84
C LEU A 173 7.88 -17.88 -7.07
N ALA A 174 7.34 -18.15 -8.27
CA ALA A 174 8.11 -18.13 -9.50
C ALA A 174 8.68 -16.73 -9.79
N ARG A 175 7.89 -15.68 -9.54
CA ARG A 175 8.36 -14.28 -9.63
C ARG A 175 9.48 -13.99 -8.63
N ALA A 176 9.34 -14.43 -7.37
CA ALA A 176 10.39 -14.28 -6.36
C ALA A 176 11.68 -14.99 -6.78
N LYS A 177 11.59 -16.23 -7.28
CA LYS A 177 12.73 -17.00 -7.79
C LYS A 177 13.42 -16.32 -8.97
N GLN A 178 12.66 -15.77 -9.92
CA GLN A 178 13.21 -15.03 -11.07
C GLN A 178 13.98 -13.78 -10.63
N LEU A 179 13.41 -12.97 -9.73
CA LEU A 179 14.08 -11.79 -9.18
C LEU A 179 15.34 -12.17 -8.38
N LEU A 180 15.27 -13.24 -7.58
CA LEU A 180 16.42 -13.75 -6.84
C LEU A 180 17.54 -14.24 -7.77
N ALA A 181 17.18 -14.92 -8.87
CA ALA A 181 18.15 -15.35 -9.87
C ALA A 181 18.82 -14.16 -10.57
N GLN A 182 18.09 -13.08 -10.85
CA GLN A 182 18.66 -11.84 -11.39
C GLN A 182 19.67 -11.22 -10.40
N LEU A 183 19.37 -11.21 -9.10
CA LEU A 183 20.31 -10.72 -8.07
C LEU A 183 21.57 -11.58 -7.95
N GLY A 184 21.49 -12.87 -8.24
CA GLY A 184 22.63 -13.79 -8.27
C GLY A 184 23.52 -13.67 -9.51
N SER A 185 23.12 -12.86 -10.50
CA SER A 185 23.92 -12.63 -11.71
C SER A 185 25.08 -11.66 -11.46
N GLN A 186 26.08 -11.67 -12.36
CA GLN A 186 27.23 -10.76 -12.27
C GLN A 186 26.78 -9.30 -12.21
N GLY A 187 27.47 -8.48 -11.42
CA GLY A 187 27.12 -7.06 -11.23
C GLY A 187 25.75 -6.83 -10.58
N LEU A 188 25.26 -7.79 -9.78
CA LEU A 188 23.96 -7.74 -9.11
C LEU A 188 22.80 -7.46 -10.09
N GLY A 189 22.87 -8.02 -11.30
CA GLY A 189 21.86 -7.81 -12.34
C GLY A 189 21.79 -6.38 -12.89
N GLY A 190 22.82 -5.55 -12.67
CA GLY A 190 22.86 -4.15 -13.12
C GLY A 190 22.01 -3.21 -12.26
N PHE A 191 21.59 -3.65 -11.07
CA PHE A 191 20.78 -2.84 -10.16
C PHE A 191 21.60 -1.82 -9.35
N GLY A 192 22.92 -1.98 -9.28
CA GLY A 192 23.75 -1.29 -8.29
C GLY A 192 23.46 -1.81 -6.88
N LEU A 193 24.20 -1.32 -5.90
CA LEU A 193 24.13 -1.84 -4.53
C LEU A 193 22.79 -1.53 -3.85
N ASP A 194 22.35 -0.27 -3.93
CA ASP A 194 21.06 0.17 -3.37
C ASP A 194 19.87 -0.48 -4.08
N GLY A 195 19.97 -0.68 -5.40
CA GLY A 195 18.97 -1.40 -6.16
C GLY A 195 18.90 -2.87 -5.75
N ALA A 196 20.04 -3.52 -5.57
CA ALA A 196 20.13 -4.92 -5.15
C ALA A 196 19.53 -5.14 -3.75
N MET A 197 19.82 -4.26 -2.79
CA MET A 197 19.22 -4.33 -1.45
C MET A 197 17.70 -4.21 -1.49
N ARG A 198 17.15 -3.22 -2.22
CA ARG A 198 15.69 -3.06 -2.39
C ARG A 198 15.07 -4.27 -3.07
N LYS A 199 15.75 -4.83 -4.07
CA LYS A 199 15.29 -6.03 -4.77
C LYS A 199 15.34 -7.27 -3.88
N ALA A 200 16.32 -7.40 -3.00
CA ALA A 200 16.35 -8.49 -2.01
C ALA A 200 15.16 -8.39 -1.05
N ASP A 201 14.81 -7.19 -0.58
CA ASP A 201 13.61 -6.98 0.23
C ASP A 201 12.32 -7.28 -0.55
N GLU A 202 12.22 -6.87 -1.82
CA GLU A 202 11.07 -7.20 -2.68
C GLU A 202 10.92 -8.72 -2.86
N VAL A 203 12.03 -9.45 -3.08
CA VAL A 203 12.01 -10.92 -3.16
C VAL A 203 11.47 -11.53 -1.87
N ARG A 204 11.97 -11.07 -0.71
CA ARG A 204 11.50 -11.53 0.61
C ARG A 204 10.00 -11.30 0.77
N GLU A 205 9.51 -10.10 0.49
CA GLU A 205 8.08 -9.76 0.62
C GLU A 205 7.18 -10.58 -0.32
N ILE A 206 7.59 -10.79 -1.57
CA ILE A 206 6.87 -11.65 -2.51
C ILE A 206 6.82 -13.09 -2.00
N ALA A 207 7.95 -13.62 -1.53
CA ALA A 207 8.04 -14.99 -1.04
C ALA A 207 7.20 -15.19 0.25
N GLU A 208 7.23 -14.25 1.18
CA GLU A 208 6.40 -14.29 2.39
C GLU A 208 4.91 -14.29 2.06
N ARG A 209 4.44 -13.44 1.12
CA ARG A 209 3.05 -13.47 0.63
C ARG A 209 2.69 -14.82 0.01
N ALA A 210 3.57 -15.40 -0.79
CA ALA A 210 3.35 -16.72 -1.38
C ALA A 210 3.26 -17.82 -0.32
N ARG A 211 4.13 -17.78 0.71
CA ARG A 211 4.12 -18.71 1.84
C ARG A 211 2.80 -18.63 2.62
N GLU A 212 2.39 -17.43 3.00
CA GLU A 212 1.15 -17.19 3.74
C GLU A 212 -0.06 -17.68 2.96
N ALA A 213 -0.17 -17.30 1.68
CA ALA A 213 -1.24 -17.73 0.81
C ALA A 213 -1.30 -19.27 0.69
N ALA A 214 -0.16 -19.94 0.53
CA ALA A 214 -0.10 -21.41 0.47
C ALA A 214 -0.52 -22.06 1.81
N ALA A 215 -0.08 -21.51 2.94
CA ALA A 215 -0.41 -22.02 4.27
C ALA A 215 -1.89 -21.86 4.64
N GLU A 216 -2.60 -20.89 4.05
CA GLU A 216 -4.04 -20.69 4.27
C GLU A 216 -4.93 -21.65 3.47
N LEU A 217 -4.43 -22.24 2.38
CA LEU A 217 -5.24 -23.11 1.49
C LEU A 217 -5.93 -24.27 2.24
N PRO A 218 -5.25 -25.05 3.11
CA PRO A 218 -5.90 -26.13 3.85
C PRO A 218 -6.99 -25.64 4.80
N GLN A 219 -6.80 -24.48 5.43
CA GLN A 219 -7.80 -23.89 6.31
C GLN A 219 -9.04 -23.45 5.53
N MET A 220 -8.84 -22.82 4.36
CA MET A 220 -9.92 -22.47 3.45
C MET A 220 -10.68 -23.72 3.00
N ALA A 221 -9.98 -24.78 2.60
CA ALA A 221 -10.59 -26.05 2.22
C ALA A 221 -11.47 -26.63 3.34
N GLN A 222 -10.98 -26.64 4.58
CA GLN A 222 -11.76 -27.12 5.72
C GLN A 222 -13.00 -26.24 5.98
N LYS A 223 -12.86 -24.91 5.93
CA LYS A 223 -13.98 -23.97 6.09
C LYS A 223 -15.05 -24.17 5.02
N VAL A 224 -14.66 -24.41 3.77
CA VAL A 224 -15.56 -24.69 2.64
C VAL A 224 -16.29 -26.01 2.86
N ARG A 225 -15.59 -27.10 3.21
CA ARG A 225 -16.22 -28.41 3.47
C ARG A 225 -17.25 -28.35 4.61
N ASN A 226 -16.89 -27.72 5.73
CA ASN A 226 -17.80 -27.54 6.86
C ASN A 226 -19.03 -26.69 6.46
N SER A 227 -18.79 -25.61 5.71
CA SER A 227 -19.86 -24.75 5.21
C SER A 227 -20.79 -25.48 4.25
N LEU A 228 -20.26 -26.35 3.38
CA LEU A 228 -21.06 -27.14 2.44
C LEU A 228 -22.03 -28.06 3.19
N ALA A 229 -21.56 -28.79 4.21
CA ALA A 229 -22.41 -29.63 5.04
C ALA A 229 -23.50 -28.81 5.76
N SER A 230 -23.12 -27.71 6.39
CA SER A 230 -24.05 -26.84 7.12
C SER A 230 -25.12 -26.22 6.20
N VAL A 231 -24.73 -25.73 5.02
CA VAL A 231 -25.68 -25.11 4.08
C VAL A 231 -26.61 -26.15 3.47
N ARG A 232 -26.15 -27.39 3.21
CA ARG A 232 -27.04 -28.49 2.78
C ARG A 232 -28.17 -28.73 3.79
N THR A 233 -27.86 -28.85 5.08
CA THR A 233 -28.88 -28.98 6.12
C THR A 233 -29.85 -27.79 6.13
N ARG A 234 -29.33 -26.58 5.91
CA ARG A 234 -30.16 -25.37 5.88
C ARG A 234 -31.11 -25.34 4.67
N VAL A 235 -30.75 -25.91 3.52
CA VAL A 235 -31.68 -26.07 2.39
C VAL A 235 -32.90 -26.86 2.82
N ASP A 236 -32.71 -27.99 3.51
CA ASP A 236 -33.82 -28.84 3.95
C ASP A 236 -34.71 -28.12 4.96
N VAL A 237 -34.12 -27.36 5.89
CA VAL A 237 -34.87 -26.51 6.83
C VAL A 237 -35.75 -25.51 6.09
N VAL A 238 -35.21 -24.78 5.10
CA VAL A 238 -35.96 -23.78 4.33
C VAL A 238 -37.03 -24.44 3.45
N ALA A 239 -36.72 -25.56 2.79
CA ALA A 239 -37.68 -26.31 1.99
C ALA A 239 -38.87 -26.81 2.84
N ASN A 240 -38.62 -27.26 4.07
CA ASN A 240 -39.67 -27.70 4.99
C ASN A 240 -40.59 -26.55 5.46
N ARG A 241 -40.21 -25.27 5.27
CA ARG A 241 -41.08 -24.12 5.58
C ARG A 241 -42.22 -23.96 4.58
N VAL A 242 -42.16 -24.58 3.40
CA VAL A 242 -43.21 -24.46 2.38
C VAL A 242 -44.56 -24.96 2.89
N GLY A 243 -44.58 -26.05 3.66
CA GLY A 243 -45.81 -26.58 4.27
C GLY A 243 -46.52 -25.56 5.18
N PRO A 244 -45.85 -25.06 6.24
CA PRO A 244 -46.36 -23.98 7.08
C PRO A 244 -46.79 -22.73 6.29
N VAL A 245 -46.03 -22.33 5.27
CA VAL A 245 -46.38 -21.19 4.42
C VAL A 245 -47.65 -21.44 3.60
N ARG A 246 -47.84 -22.64 3.06
CA ARG A 246 -49.09 -23.02 2.36
C ARG A 246 -50.30 -23.02 3.31
N GLU A 247 -50.13 -23.44 4.56
CA GLU A 247 -51.18 -23.32 5.57
C GLU A 247 -51.50 -21.85 5.88
N ALA A 248 -50.47 -21.03 6.13
CA ALA A 248 -50.61 -19.61 6.36
C ALA A 248 -51.34 -18.91 5.18
N MET A 249 -50.96 -19.20 3.93
CA MET A 249 -51.66 -18.68 2.75
C MET A 249 -53.13 -19.10 2.70
N ARG A 250 -53.48 -20.33 3.09
CA ARG A 250 -54.88 -20.77 3.16
C ARG A 250 -55.68 -20.00 4.21
N VAL A 251 -55.08 -19.70 5.36
CA VAL A 251 -55.69 -18.85 6.39
C VAL A 251 -55.93 -17.43 5.83
N LEU A 252 -54.92 -16.84 5.18
CA LEU A 252 -55.05 -15.52 4.57
C LEU A 252 -56.16 -15.45 3.52
N LEU A 253 -56.18 -16.40 2.59
CA LEU A 253 -57.14 -16.43 1.48
C LEU A 253 -58.60 -16.64 1.91
N ARG A 254 -58.83 -17.34 3.03
CA ARG A 254 -60.18 -17.64 3.54
C ARG A 254 -60.67 -16.63 4.56
N GLY A 255 -59.77 -16.05 5.35
CA GLY A 255 -60.11 -15.28 6.55
C GLY A 255 -59.92 -13.77 6.43
N TYR A 256 -59.28 -13.28 5.36
CA TYR A 256 -58.88 -11.88 5.26
C TYR A 256 -59.12 -11.30 3.87
N SER A 257 -59.25 -9.97 3.81
CA SER A 257 -59.40 -9.22 2.56
C SER A 257 -58.17 -9.34 1.65
N GLN A 258 -58.33 -9.02 0.37
CA GLN A 258 -57.27 -9.17 -0.65
C GLN A 258 -56.00 -8.36 -0.33
N SER A 259 -56.15 -7.14 0.17
CA SER A 259 -55.05 -6.25 0.56
C SER A 259 -54.09 -6.88 1.57
N CYS A 260 -54.59 -7.81 2.40
CA CYS A 260 -53.80 -8.49 3.43
C CYS A 260 -52.80 -9.53 2.88
N TRP A 261 -52.97 -9.99 1.64
CA TRP A 261 -52.19 -11.13 1.13
C TRP A 261 -51.74 -11.02 -0.33
N GLN A 262 -52.25 -10.08 -1.12
CA GLN A 262 -51.93 -10.00 -2.55
C GLN A 262 -50.43 -9.84 -2.83
N ASP A 263 -49.69 -9.15 -1.96
CA ASP A 263 -48.22 -8.97 -2.02
C ASP A 263 -47.45 -10.28 -1.75
N LEU A 264 -48.10 -11.22 -1.06
CA LEU A 264 -47.55 -12.53 -0.68
C LEU A 264 -47.91 -13.64 -1.68
N ARG A 265 -48.63 -13.31 -2.75
CA ARG A 265 -48.99 -14.29 -3.79
C ARG A 265 -47.73 -14.93 -4.38
N GLY A 266 -47.81 -16.22 -4.69
CA GLY A 266 -46.68 -16.98 -5.23
C GLY A 266 -45.57 -17.27 -4.21
N ALA A 267 -45.78 -16.99 -2.91
CA ALA A 267 -44.73 -17.20 -1.91
C ALA A 267 -44.31 -18.67 -1.75
N PRO A 268 -45.21 -19.67 -1.68
CA PRO A 268 -44.80 -21.07 -1.64
C PRO A 268 -43.89 -21.44 -2.82
N GLU A 269 -44.28 -21.08 -4.04
CA GLU A 269 -43.56 -21.39 -5.28
C GLU A 269 -42.20 -20.67 -5.32
N SER A 270 -42.15 -19.41 -4.85
CA SER A 270 -40.92 -18.63 -4.77
C SER A 270 -39.91 -19.23 -3.76
N ILE A 271 -40.40 -19.75 -2.63
CA ILE A 271 -39.56 -20.42 -1.62
C ILE A 271 -39.04 -21.75 -2.16
N GLU A 272 -39.88 -22.55 -2.80
CA GLU A 272 -39.47 -23.79 -3.48
C GLU A 272 -38.41 -23.52 -4.54
N ALA A 273 -38.63 -22.51 -5.39
CA ALA A 273 -37.68 -22.12 -6.42
C ALA A 273 -36.34 -21.63 -5.82
N GLY A 274 -36.37 -20.87 -4.72
CA GLY A 274 -35.17 -20.45 -3.99
C GLY A 274 -34.39 -21.62 -3.39
N ALA A 275 -35.09 -22.59 -2.78
CA ALA A 275 -34.46 -23.80 -2.27
C ALA A 275 -33.84 -24.66 -3.39
N ASN A 276 -34.50 -24.76 -4.54
CA ASN A 276 -33.96 -25.45 -5.72
C ASN A 276 -32.72 -24.77 -6.28
N ARG A 277 -32.75 -23.44 -6.49
CA ARG A 277 -31.56 -22.68 -6.91
C ARG A 277 -30.41 -22.82 -5.91
N ALA A 278 -30.70 -22.78 -4.60
CA ALA A 278 -29.67 -23.03 -3.59
C ALA A 278 -29.06 -24.43 -3.72
N ARG A 279 -29.86 -25.46 -4.02
CA ARG A 279 -29.38 -26.83 -4.24
C ARG A 279 -28.53 -26.96 -5.51
N GLU A 280 -28.89 -26.25 -6.59
CA GLU A 280 -28.05 -26.13 -7.80
C GLU A 280 -26.68 -25.51 -7.46
N ARG A 281 -26.67 -24.38 -6.74
CA ARG A 281 -25.42 -23.73 -6.28
C ARG A 281 -24.58 -24.63 -5.36
N LEU A 282 -25.20 -25.46 -4.54
CA LEU A 282 -24.46 -26.45 -3.74
C LEU A 282 -23.86 -27.58 -4.58
N ASN A 283 -24.52 -27.98 -5.66
CA ASN A 283 -23.96 -28.95 -6.60
C ASN A 283 -22.76 -28.35 -7.36
N GLU A 284 -22.86 -27.10 -7.80
CA GLU A 284 -21.73 -26.34 -8.36
C GLU A 284 -20.57 -26.26 -7.36
N ALA A 285 -20.84 -25.87 -6.10
CA ALA A 285 -19.83 -25.83 -5.05
C ALA A 285 -19.18 -27.21 -4.82
N SER A 286 -19.96 -28.29 -4.88
CA SER A 286 -19.45 -29.66 -4.73
C SER A 286 -18.54 -30.07 -5.88
N ALA A 287 -18.86 -29.66 -7.12
CA ALA A 287 -18.02 -29.90 -8.30
C ALA A 287 -16.70 -29.12 -8.23
N HIS A 288 -16.72 -27.89 -7.72
CA HIS A 288 -15.48 -27.13 -7.46
C HIS A 288 -14.63 -27.80 -6.38
N VAL A 289 -15.26 -28.28 -5.29
CA VAL A 289 -14.56 -29.04 -4.23
C VAL A 289 -13.88 -30.30 -4.77
N SER A 290 -14.50 -31.03 -5.71
CA SER A 290 -13.86 -32.24 -6.28
C SER A 290 -12.66 -31.95 -7.17
N ARG A 291 -12.50 -30.70 -7.62
CA ARG A 291 -11.36 -30.20 -8.40
C ARG A 291 -10.38 -29.35 -7.57
N ALA A 292 -10.59 -29.26 -6.25
CA ALA A 292 -9.83 -28.40 -5.34
C ALA A 292 -9.89 -26.89 -5.67
N GLU A 293 -10.94 -26.44 -6.38
CA GLU A 293 -11.18 -25.05 -6.77
C GLU A 293 -11.88 -24.28 -5.62
N TRP A 294 -11.19 -24.12 -4.49
CA TRP A 294 -11.78 -23.68 -3.22
C TRP A 294 -12.40 -22.27 -3.25
N LYS A 295 -11.80 -21.34 -4.00
CA LYS A 295 -12.33 -19.97 -4.14
C LYS A 295 -13.68 -19.97 -4.86
N GLN A 296 -13.78 -20.74 -5.93
CA GLN A 296 -15.00 -20.90 -6.73
C GLN A 296 -16.08 -21.62 -5.92
N ALA A 297 -15.70 -22.66 -5.15
CA ALA A 297 -16.61 -23.32 -4.21
C ALA A 297 -17.17 -22.34 -3.16
N GLN A 298 -16.35 -21.44 -2.62
CA GLN A 298 -16.78 -20.42 -1.66
C GLN A 298 -17.75 -19.40 -2.29
N GLN A 299 -17.53 -18.99 -3.54
CA GLN A 299 -18.43 -18.10 -4.27
C GLN A 299 -19.80 -18.76 -4.48
N ALA A 300 -19.82 -20.02 -4.94
CA ALA A 300 -21.05 -20.79 -5.10
C ALA A 300 -21.79 -21.00 -3.77
N LEU A 301 -21.08 -21.27 -2.66
CA LEU A 301 -21.67 -21.33 -1.31
C LEU A 301 -22.30 -20.00 -0.87
N THR A 302 -21.65 -18.88 -1.19
CA THR A 302 -22.19 -17.55 -0.88
C THR A 302 -23.49 -17.30 -1.65
N ALA A 303 -23.53 -17.67 -2.94
CA ALA A 303 -24.75 -17.60 -3.74
C ALA A 303 -25.87 -18.47 -3.16
N ALA A 304 -25.57 -19.71 -2.77
CA ALA A 304 -26.54 -20.60 -2.12
C ALA A 304 -27.12 -19.99 -0.83
N ARG A 305 -26.27 -19.39 0.01
CA ARG A 305 -26.71 -18.70 1.24
C ARG A 305 -27.63 -17.52 0.94
N THR A 306 -27.35 -16.76 -0.12
CA THR A 306 -28.18 -15.63 -0.54
C THR A 306 -29.59 -16.10 -0.94
N GLU A 307 -29.68 -17.15 -1.76
CA GLU A 307 -30.97 -17.75 -2.15
C GLU A 307 -31.76 -18.25 -0.93
N LEU A 308 -31.09 -18.97 -0.02
CA LEU A 308 -31.72 -19.46 1.21
C LEU A 308 -32.17 -18.33 2.13
N ASN A 309 -31.37 -17.30 2.31
CA ASN A 309 -31.74 -16.14 3.12
C ASN A 309 -32.97 -15.42 2.54
N ALA A 310 -33.06 -15.29 1.21
CA ALA A 310 -34.22 -14.68 0.57
C ALA A 310 -35.50 -15.52 0.75
N ALA A 311 -35.40 -16.83 0.52
CA ALA A 311 -36.50 -17.77 0.71
C ALA A 311 -36.97 -17.83 2.18
N ASP A 312 -36.03 -17.90 3.12
CA ASP A 312 -36.31 -17.95 4.56
C ASP A 312 -36.98 -16.67 5.08
N ARG A 313 -36.52 -15.49 4.62
CA ARG A 313 -37.20 -14.23 4.91
C ARG A 313 -38.62 -14.19 4.35
N ARG A 314 -38.80 -14.62 3.09
CA ARG A 314 -40.14 -14.68 2.47
C ARG A 314 -41.09 -15.61 3.24
N ALA A 315 -40.60 -16.76 3.69
CA ALA A 315 -41.36 -17.66 4.54
C ALA A 315 -41.76 -17.00 5.87
N GLY A 316 -40.82 -16.29 6.52
CA GLY A 316 -41.07 -15.52 7.74
C GLY A 316 -42.10 -14.41 7.55
N HIS A 317 -42.06 -13.70 6.42
CA HIS A 317 -43.03 -12.64 6.12
C HIS A 317 -44.45 -13.19 6.02
N VAL A 318 -44.66 -14.35 5.38
CA VAL A 318 -46.00 -14.94 5.25
C VAL A 318 -46.53 -15.43 6.59
N THR A 319 -45.72 -16.18 7.36
CA THR A 319 -46.16 -16.70 8.66
C THR A 319 -46.38 -15.56 9.66
N GLY A 320 -45.48 -14.58 9.69
CA GLY A 320 -45.60 -13.39 10.53
C GLY A 320 -46.84 -12.56 10.18
N ARG A 321 -47.15 -12.38 8.88
CA ARG A 321 -48.37 -11.68 8.45
C ARG A 321 -49.62 -12.34 9.01
N VAL A 322 -49.71 -13.66 9.01
CA VAL A 322 -50.87 -14.36 9.59
C VAL A 322 -50.98 -14.11 11.09
N ASP A 323 -49.87 -14.17 11.82
CA ASP A 323 -49.88 -13.98 13.27
C ASP A 323 -50.25 -12.53 13.64
N GLU A 324 -49.71 -11.54 12.92
CA GLU A 324 -50.08 -10.12 13.07
C GLU A 324 -51.57 -9.88 12.81
N LEU A 325 -52.09 -10.45 11.71
CA LEU A 325 -53.49 -10.32 11.33
C LEU A 325 -54.43 -11.03 12.31
N LYS A 326 -54.03 -12.15 12.89
CA LYS A 326 -54.79 -12.83 13.96
C LYS A 326 -54.81 -11.99 15.23
N ALA A 327 -53.68 -11.40 15.62
CA ALA A 327 -53.57 -10.58 16.82
C ALA A 327 -54.46 -9.33 16.72
N VAL A 328 -54.39 -8.60 15.59
CA VAL A 328 -55.23 -7.40 15.40
C VAL A 328 -56.71 -7.72 15.22
N ALA A 329 -57.05 -8.88 14.64
CA ALA A 329 -58.44 -9.32 14.57
C ALA A 329 -59.01 -9.64 15.97
N ALA A 330 -58.18 -10.18 16.88
CA ALA A 330 -58.59 -10.47 18.26
C ALA A 330 -58.72 -9.21 19.13
N ASP A 331 -57.82 -8.24 18.95
CA ASP A 331 -57.87 -6.94 19.62
C ASP A 331 -57.44 -5.80 18.67
N PRO A 332 -58.39 -5.17 17.98
CA PRO A 332 -58.11 -4.05 17.08
C PRO A 332 -57.59 -2.81 17.81
N GLN A 333 -57.84 -2.65 19.11
CA GLN A 333 -57.46 -1.47 19.89
C GLN A 333 -56.02 -1.56 20.43
N ALA A 334 -55.50 -2.76 20.68
CA ALA A 334 -54.11 -2.96 21.14
C ALA A 334 -53.03 -2.24 20.32
N PRO A 335 -53.04 -2.24 18.97
CA PRO A 335 -52.05 -1.47 18.20
C PRO A 335 -52.30 0.04 18.27
N VAL A 336 -53.53 0.52 18.43
CA VAL A 336 -53.86 1.95 18.62
C VAL A 336 -53.21 2.48 19.87
N GLU A 337 -53.35 1.77 21.00
CA GLU A 337 -52.78 2.22 22.28
C GLU A 337 -51.26 2.38 22.19
N ARG A 338 -50.58 1.45 21.51
CA ARG A 338 -49.14 1.51 21.29
C ARG A 338 -48.74 2.76 20.49
N VAL A 339 -49.46 3.07 19.41
CA VAL A 339 -49.20 4.28 18.62
C VAL A 339 -49.59 5.55 19.38
N ARG A 340 -50.66 5.50 20.17
CA ARG A 340 -51.10 6.61 21.04
C ARG A 340 -50.02 7.00 22.03
N PHE A 341 -49.33 6.04 22.63
CA PHE A 341 -48.18 6.34 23.50
C PHE A 341 -47.07 7.07 22.76
N ALA A 342 -46.71 6.64 21.54
CA ALA A 342 -45.68 7.31 20.74
C ALA A 342 -46.08 8.74 20.36
N VAL A 343 -47.33 8.97 19.95
CA VAL A 343 -47.86 10.30 19.64
C VAL A 343 -47.88 11.20 20.89
N ARG A 344 -48.33 10.68 22.03
CA ARG A 344 -48.34 11.44 23.30
C ARG A 344 -46.93 11.79 23.78
N ASP A 345 -45.96 10.91 23.59
CA ASP A 345 -44.56 11.19 23.92
C ASP A 345 -44.00 12.31 23.02
N ALA A 346 -44.28 12.25 21.72
CA ALA A 346 -43.93 13.32 20.77
C ALA A 346 -44.59 14.66 21.13
N GLN A 347 -45.89 14.66 21.49
CA GLN A 347 -46.61 15.86 21.98
C GLN A 347 -46.00 16.42 23.26
N ARG A 348 -45.67 15.56 24.23
CA ARG A 348 -45.02 15.99 25.48
C ARG A 348 -43.66 16.63 25.19
N LEU A 349 -42.87 16.06 24.29
CA LEU A 349 -41.59 16.63 23.90
C LEU A 349 -41.73 17.99 23.19
N ALA A 350 -42.72 18.12 22.31
CA ALA A 350 -43.04 19.38 21.64
C ALA A 350 -43.47 20.46 22.63
N MET A 351 -44.35 20.14 23.57
CA MET A 351 -44.81 21.07 24.61
C MET A 351 -43.72 21.49 25.60
N ALA A 352 -42.70 20.65 25.79
CA ALA A 352 -41.56 20.94 26.67
C ALA A 352 -40.52 21.89 26.04
N GLN A 353 -40.68 22.33 24.78
CA GLN A 353 -39.78 23.30 24.16
C GLN A 353 -39.94 24.70 24.80
N PRO A 354 -38.87 25.52 24.84
CA PRO A 354 -38.97 26.92 25.27
C PRO A 354 -39.97 27.69 24.40
N GLY A 355 -41.02 28.26 25.00
CA GLY A 355 -42.11 28.92 24.26
C GLY A 355 -43.27 28.00 23.85
N GLY A 356 -43.23 26.72 24.25
CA GLY A 356 -44.26 25.72 23.94
C GLY A 356 -44.10 25.07 22.57
N ALA A 357 -45.09 24.27 22.14
CA ALA A 357 -45.02 23.56 20.88
C ALA A 357 -45.02 24.52 19.68
N ALA A 358 -43.98 24.46 18.85
CA ALA A 358 -43.91 25.24 17.62
C ALA A 358 -45.12 24.95 16.72
N PRO A 359 -45.76 25.96 16.09
CA PRO A 359 -47.04 25.77 15.39
C PRO A 359 -47.03 24.74 14.25
N HIS A 360 -45.87 24.45 13.67
CA HIS A 360 -45.75 23.44 12.61
C HIS A 360 -45.68 22.01 13.17
N HIS A 361 -44.99 21.78 14.29
CA HIS A 361 -44.98 20.48 14.98
C HIS A 361 -46.35 20.17 15.57
N ALA A 362 -46.99 21.16 16.20
CA ALA A 362 -48.34 21.02 16.76
C ALA A 362 -49.35 20.58 15.69
N ARG A 363 -49.40 21.28 14.54
CA ARG A 363 -50.30 20.92 13.41
C ARG A 363 -50.10 19.50 12.91
N VAL A 364 -48.85 19.04 12.80
CA VAL A 364 -48.57 17.66 12.37
C VAL A 364 -49.07 16.67 13.43
N LEU A 365 -48.74 16.89 14.70
CA LEU A 365 -49.15 16.00 15.79
C LEU A 365 -50.67 15.95 15.97
N ASP A 366 -51.38 17.07 15.82
CA ASP A 366 -52.84 17.12 15.87
C ASP A 366 -53.46 16.31 14.72
N SER A 367 -52.91 16.44 13.51
CA SER A 367 -53.33 15.61 12.36
C SER A 367 -53.04 14.11 12.59
N LEU A 368 -51.94 13.78 13.28
CA LEU A 368 -51.64 12.39 13.64
C LEU A 368 -52.63 11.83 14.68
N VAL A 369 -53.07 12.64 15.64
CA VAL A 369 -54.13 12.26 16.59
C VAL A 369 -55.44 11.98 15.86
N GLU A 370 -55.88 12.91 14.99
CA GLU A 370 -57.11 12.74 14.21
C GLU A 370 -57.06 11.46 13.35
N ARG A 371 -55.93 11.22 12.66
CA ARG A 371 -55.73 9.99 11.88
C ARG A 371 -55.79 8.74 12.77
N LEU A 372 -55.20 8.78 13.96
CA LEU A 372 -55.17 7.67 14.91
C LEU A 372 -56.57 7.36 15.46
N GLU A 373 -57.36 8.38 15.78
CA GLU A 373 -58.74 8.25 16.27
C GLU A 373 -59.66 7.68 15.19
N ASN A 374 -59.49 8.11 13.93
CA ASN A 374 -60.29 7.65 12.80
C ASN A 374 -59.86 6.28 12.24
N ALA A 375 -58.66 5.79 12.57
CA ALA A 375 -58.13 4.56 11.97
C ALA A 375 -58.99 3.31 12.25
N PRO A 376 -59.48 3.05 13.48
CA PRO A 376 -60.33 1.91 13.77
C PRO A 376 -61.69 1.95 13.05
N GLU A 377 -62.21 3.15 12.77
CA GLU A 377 -63.50 3.32 12.08
C GLU A 377 -63.46 2.81 10.63
N ARG A 378 -62.26 2.70 10.05
CA ARG A 378 -62.05 2.14 8.71
C ARG A 378 -62.21 0.62 8.65
N LEU A 379 -62.22 -0.07 9.80
CA LEU A 379 -62.39 -1.52 9.89
C LEU A 379 -63.88 -1.90 9.72
N THR A 380 -64.34 -1.91 8.47
CA THR A 380 -65.74 -2.19 8.11
C THR A 380 -65.90 -3.51 7.36
N GLY A 381 -67.11 -4.09 7.42
CA GLY A 381 -67.48 -5.32 6.69
C GLY A 381 -67.07 -6.62 7.39
N THR A 382 -67.31 -7.74 6.71
CA THR A 382 -67.07 -9.10 7.25
C THR A 382 -65.59 -9.47 7.35
N HIS A 383 -64.77 -8.99 6.41
CA HIS A 383 -63.32 -9.14 6.44
C HIS A 383 -62.68 -7.74 6.30
N PRO A 384 -62.56 -6.99 7.41
CA PRO A 384 -61.95 -5.68 7.39
C PRO A 384 -60.52 -5.70 6.82
N ASP A 385 -60.09 -4.58 6.24
CA ASP A 385 -58.73 -4.39 5.76
C ASP A 385 -57.75 -4.10 6.90
N TYR A 386 -57.48 -5.14 7.69
CA TYR A 386 -56.54 -5.08 8.81
C TYR A 386 -55.12 -4.72 8.38
N TRP A 387 -54.71 -5.03 7.15
CA TRP A 387 -53.37 -4.72 6.70
C TRP A 387 -53.17 -3.23 6.42
N SER A 388 -54.07 -2.62 5.65
CA SER A 388 -54.02 -1.16 5.43
C SER A 388 -54.17 -0.40 6.76
N TYR A 389 -54.97 -0.93 7.69
CA TYR A 389 -55.08 -0.39 9.04
C TYR A 389 -53.75 -0.43 9.81
N LEU A 390 -53.07 -1.58 9.85
CA LEU A 390 -51.75 -1.69 10.51
C LEU A 390 -50.69 -0.81 9.84
N GLN A 391 -50.70 -0.70 8.51
CA GLN A 391 -49.81 0.20 7.77
C GLN A 391 -50.09 1.68 8.09
N GLU A 392 -51.35 2.08 8.23
CA GLU A 392 -51.70 3.43 8.67
C GLU A 392 -51.15 3.72 10.06
N LEU A 393 -51.36 2.81 11.02
CA LEU A 393 -50.84 2.94 12.38
C LEU A 393 -49.30 3.03 12.41
N ASP A 394 -48.61 2.23 11.60
CA ASP A 394 -47.16 2.29 11.48
C ASP A 394 -46.67 3.61 10.88
N SER A 395 -47.39 4.14 9.89
CA SER A 395 -47.09 5.44 9.28
C SER A 395 -47.27 6.59 10.27
N ILE A 396 -48.30 6.55 11.12
CA ILE A 396 -48.54 7.52 12.19
C ILE A 396 -47.39 7.47 13.21
N ARG A 397 -47.01 6.26 13.64
CA ARG A 397 -45.89 6.06 14.57
C ARG A 397 -44.57 6.61 14.00
N THR A 398 -44.30 6.33 12.73
CA THR A 398 -43.09 6.81 12.04
C THR A 398 -43.08 8.33 11.96
N ALA A 399 -44.19 8.94 11.53
CA ALA A 399 -44.32 10.39 11.47
C ALA A 399 -44.16 11.08 12.85
N ALA A 400 -44.66 10.47 13.92
CA ALA A 400 -44.41 10.96 15.28
C ALA A 400 -42.92 10.90 15.66
N GLY A 401 -42.23 9.82 15.29
CA GLY A 401 -40.78 9.68 15.45
C GLY A 401 -39.97 10.71 14.65
N ASP A 402 -40.42 11.05 13.44
CA ASP A 402 -39.80 12.08 12.61
C ASP A 402 -39.93 13.47 13.23
N VAL A 403 -41.09 13.79 13.83
CA VAL A 403 -41.29 15.03 14.59
C VAL A 403 -40.33 15.09 15.79
N VAL A 404 -40.22 14.01 16.56
CA VAL A 404 -39.26 13.91 17.68
C VAL A 404 -37.83 14.16 17.20
N THR A 405 -37.43 13.52 16.11
CA THR A 405 -36.09 13.69 15.52
C THR A 405 -35.85 15.12 15.08
N ARG A 406 -36.84 15.77 14.45
CA ARG A 406 -36.77 17.16 14.02
C ARG A 406 -36.62 18.12 15.20
N ILE A 407 -37.46 17.99 16.24
CA ILE A 407 -37.36 18.79 17.46
C ILE A 407 -35.97 18.65 18.11
N ARG A 408 -35.42 17.43 18.17
CA ARG A 408 -34.08 17.20 18.71
C ARG A 408 -33.00 17.87 17.86
N SER A 409 -33.13 17.85 16.54
CA SER A 409 -32.19 18.52 15.64
C SER A 409 -32.23 20.04 15.76
N GLU A 410 -33.42 20.63 15.89
CA GLU A 410 -33.63 22.07 16.07
C GLU A 410 -33.11 22.59 17.41
N ARG A 411 -32.98 21.70 18.41
CA ARG A 411 -32.38 22.02 19.72
C ARG A 411 -30.86 21.89 19.74
N ALA A 412 -30.29 21.13 18.80
CA ALA A 412 -28.87 20.85 18.72
C ALA A 412 -28.11 21.80 17.78
N GLY A 413 -28.81 22.41 16.82
CA GLY A 413 -28.34 23.58 16.08
C GLY A 413 -28.73 24.87 16.78
#